data_AF-A0A2I4CU20-F1
#
_entry.id   AF-A0A2I4CU20-F1
#
_cell.length_a   1.000
_cell.length_b   1.000
_cell.length_c   1.000
_cell.angle_alpha   90.00
_cell.angle_beta   90.00
_cell.angle_gamma   90.00
#
_symmetry.space_group_name_H-M   'P 1'
#
loop_
_entity.id
_entity.type
_entity.pdbx_description
1 polymer ?
#
loop_
_entity_poly.entity_id
_entity_poly.type
_entity_poly.pdbx_seq_one_letter_code
_entity_poly.pdbx_strand_id
1 'polypeptide(L)'
;MGTDPSISALSPQSDPTVNIYSAVAMLCSLKSPPSTTLMINGHRVTFLCDTGASTSVIKDVDLGLELSHNAIWVLSADGQAHRKPLSIPTKMTHCDTGRTVTASVIMSPECPINLVGRDLLQSLNLGVVPTPSGMIVIPHLDGVFLTQTHPSIYASLDIDPWQQTPTTVTTDLLMMANNTLANPQDEIPWTGQHVTIALLNPDLDVDFLTAFTLLPKQPFATDFLYTDRQSFSAATVVLPQICQDMFQMKGISVPHISLCKPSARKWKDIGPRLKIASECENWEQGNDGWMYSPGVGLWRVPVTYLFTGQPLVHPL
;
A
#
# COMPACT_ATOMS: atom_id res chain seq x y z
N MET A 1 86.62 -7.06 -9.51
CA MET A 1 86.29 -5.66 -9.20
C MET A 1 85.34 -5.22 -10.30
N GLY A 2 84.02 -5.25 -10.09
CA GLY A 2 83.21 -4.12 -9.60
C GLY A 2 83.08 -3.07 -10.72
N THR A 3 81.94 -2.57 -11.18
CA THR A 3 80.55 -2.45 -10.72
C THR A 3 79.72 -1.92 -11.90
N ASP A 4 78.45 -2.31 -12.06
CA ASP A 4 77.40 -1.56 -12.81
C ASP A 4 76.94 -0.34 -11.94
N PRO A 5 76.15 0.71 -12.34
CA PRO A 5 75.14 0.77 -13.44
C PRO A 5 74.87 2.18 -14.10
N SER A 6 74.00 2.23 -15.11
CA SER A 6 72.94 3.27 -15.36
C SER A 6 72.31 3.09 -16.76
N ILE A 7 71.15 2.42 -16.90
CA ILE A 7 69.77 2.95 -16.89
C ILE A 7 69.56 4.21 -17.75
N SER A 8 68.91 4.04 -18.92
CA SER A 8 68.02 5.05 -19.51
C SER A 8 66.76 4.39 -20.08
N ALA A 9 65.66 5.12 -19.96
CA ALA A 9 64.28 4.65 -19.84
C ALA A 9 63.67 3.96 -21.07
N LEU A 10 63.08 2.78 -20.84
CA LEU A 10 61.96 2.26 -21.63
C LEU A 10 60.65 2.65 -20.94
N SER A 11 59.74 3.27 -21.68
CA SER A 11 58.39 3.59 -21.25
C SER A 11 57.59 2.31 -20.95
N PRO A 12 56.88 2.19 -19.82
CA PRO A 12 56.12 0.99 -19.53
C PRO A 12 54.91 0.86 -20.47
N GLN A 13 54.89 -0.24 -21.22
CA GLN A 13 53.66 -0.87 -21.69
C GLN A 13 52.76 -1.14 -20.48
N SER A 14 51.49 -0.75 -20.58
CA SER A 14 50.49 -0.98 -19.55
C SER A 14 50.16 -2.47 -19.45
N ASP A 15 50.58 -3.06 -18.33
CA ASP A 15 50.18 -4.37 -17.80
C ASP A 15 48.64 -4.47 -17.69
N PRO A 16 47.97 -5.60 -18.00
CA PRO A 16 46.54 -5.75 -17.83
C PRO A 16 46.27 -5.93 -16.33
N THR A 17 46.23 -4.81 -15.62
CA THR A 17 45.77 -4.76 -14.24
C THR A 17 44.33 -5.24 -14.25
N VAL A 18 44.10 -6.43 -13.70
CA VAL A 18 42.78 -6.90 -13.31
C VAL A 18 42.17 -5.78 -12.50
N ASN A 19 41.18 -5.11 -13.08
CA ASN A 19 40.55 -3.95 -12.46
C ASN A 19 39.88 -4.45 -11.19
N ILE A 20 40.48 -4.14 -10.05
CA ILE A 20 39.97 -4.48 -8.72
C ILE A 20 38.54 -3.96 -8.53
N TYR A 21 38.13 -2.89 -9.21
CA TYR A 21 36.73 -2.44 -9.23
C TYR A 21 35.81 -3.35 -10.06
N SER A 22 36.31 -4.03 -11.09
CA SER A 22 35.54 -5.05 -11.83
C SER A 22 35.43 -6.36 -11.06
N ALA A 23 36.47 -6.75 -10.30
CA ALA A 23 36.42 -7.90 -9.40
C ALA A 23 35.56 -7.62 -8.16
N VAL A 24 35.61 -6.40 -7.60
CA VAL A 24 34.72 -5.94 -6.53
C VAL A 24 33.30 -5.73 -7.03
N ALA A 25 33.07 -5.26 -8.26
CA ALA A 25 31.75 -5.24 -8.88
C ALA A 25 31.21 -6.65 -9.15
N MET A 26 32.06 -7.62 -9.52
CA MET A 26 31.70 -9.05 -9.62
C MET A 26 31.42 -9.70 -8.25
N LEU A 27 32.17 -9.32 -7.21
CA LEU A 27 31.96 -9.79 -5.83
C LEU A 27 30.73 -9.12 -5.20
N CYS A 28 30.43 -7.87 -5.55
CA CYS A 28 29.18 -7.18 -5.22
C CYS A 28 27.99 -7.64 -6.08
N SER A 29 28.22 -8.41 -7.16
CA SER A 29 27.17 -8.94 -8.05
C SER A 29 26.76 -10.38 -7.74
N LEU A 30 27.27 -10.98 -6.66
CA LEU A 30 26.69 -12.21 -6.08
C LEU A 30 26.14 -11.91 -4.69
N LYS A 31 25.22 -10.94 -4.62
CA LYS A 31 24.36 -10.74 -3.43
C LYS A 31 23.45 -11.95 -3.36
N SER A 32 23.71 -12.87 -2.43
CA SER A 32 22.79 -13.98 -2.19
C SER A 32 21.41 -13.38 -1.89
N PRO A 33 20.34 -13.78 -2.61
CA PRO A 33 18.99 -13.32 -2.30
C PRO A 33 18.65 -13.64 -0.84
N PRO A 34 17.85 -12.79 -0.16
CA PRO A 34 17.48 -13.03 1.23
C PRO A 34 16.64 -14.31 1.30
N SER A 35 17.25 -15.43 1.67
CA SER A 35 16.59 -16.73 1.66
C SER A 35 16.54 -17.35 3.04
N THR A 36 15.50 -18.13 3.29
CA THR A 36 15.33 -18.96 4.49
C THR A 36 15.02 -20.40 4.09
N THR A 37 15.23 -21.35 5.01
CA THR A 37 14.88 -22.76 4.79
C THR A 37 13.87 -23.22 5.83
N LEU A 38 12.75 -23.76 5.35
CA LEU A 38 11.71 -24.36 6.17
C LEU A 38 11.69 -25.88 5.97
N MET A 39 11.42 -26.60 7.06
CA MET A 39 11.10 -28.02 7.06
C MET A 39 9.58 -28.17 6.88
N ILE A 40 9.16 -28.86 5.82
CA ILE A 40 7.75 -29.10 5.48
C ILE A 40 7.59 -30.58 5.14
N ASN A 41 6.76 -31.31 5.88
CA ASN A 41 6.55 -32.76 5.69
C ASN A 41 7.86 -33.59 5.60
N GLY A 42 8.92 -33.17 6.31
CA GLY A 42 10.23 -33.85 6.28
C GLY A 42 11.16 -33.39 5.15
N HIS A 43 10.72 -32.49 4.28
CA HIS A 43 11.52 -31.89 3.21
C HIS A 43 12.07 -30.53 3.65
N ARG A 44 13.37 -30.31 3.39
CA ARG A 44 13.99 -28.99 3.53
C ARG A 44 13.76 -28.19 2.25
N VAL A 45 13.08 -27.06 2.37
CA VAL A 45 12.69 -26.24 1.23
C VAL A 45 13.23 -24.83 1.44
N THR A 46 13.99 -24.35 0.47
CA THR A 46 14.52 -22.99 0.47
C THR A 46 13.53 -22.04 -0.19
N PHE A 47 13.32 -20.90 0.46
CA PHE A 47 12.42 -19.83 0.07
C PHE A 47 13.20 -18.53 -0.09
N LEU A 48 12.78 -17.72 -1.05
CA LEU A 48 13.08 -16.29 -1.03
C LEU A 48 12.17 -15.63 0.01
N CYS A 49 12.73 -14.85 0.91
CA CYS A 49 11.97 -13.99 1.81
C CYS A 49 11.55 -12.74 1.05
N ASP A 50 10.26 -12.62 0.77
CA ASP A 50 9.69 -11.57 -0.07
C ASP A 50 8.68 -10.75 0.74
N THR A 51 9.09 -9.56 1.17
CA THR A 51 8.22 -8.62 1.89
C THR A 51 7.13 -8.03 0.99
N GLY A 52 7.24 -8.12 -0.33
CA GLY A 52 6.20 -7.75 -1.29
C GLY A 52 5.05 -8.76 -1.30
N ALA A 53 5.31 -10.04 -1.05
CA ALA A 53 4.30 -11.10 -1.03
C ALA A 53 3.49 -11.08 0.28
N SER A 54 2.16 -10.94 0.16
CA SER A 54 1.26 -10.97 1.33
C SER A 54 1.09 -12.38 1.92
N THR A 55 1.10 -13.39 1.06
CA THR A 55 0.89 -14.80 1.41
C THR A 55 2.01 -15.62 0.79
N SER A 56 2.52 -16.59 1.55
CA SER A 56 3.61 -17.45 1.12
C SER A 56 3.18 -18.38 -0.01
N VAL A 57 4.12 -18.64 -0.92
CA VAL A 57 3.89 -19.40 -2.16
C VAL A 57 4.84 -20.58 -2.20
N ILE A 58 4.29 -21.74 -2.50
CA ILE A 58 5.04 -22.95 -2.83
C ILE A 58 4.81 -23.25 -4.30
N LYS A 59 5.90 -23.36 -5.05
CA LYS A 59 5.86 -23.82 -6.43
C LYS A 59 5.78 -25.34 -6.52
N ASP A 60 6.40 -26.03 -5.57
CA ASP A 60 6.65 -27.46 -5.66
C ASP A 60 5.46 -28.26 -5.11
N VAL A 61 4.86 -29.06 -5.99
CA VAL A 61 3.73 -29.94 -5.66
C VAL A 61 4.19 -31.24 -4.98
N ASP A 62 5.49 -31.57 -5.04
CA ASP A 62 6.02 -32.86 -4.58
C ASP A 62 6.37 -32.87 -3.08
N LEU A 63 5.98 -31.83 -2.34
CA LEU A 63 6.14 -31.74 -0.87
C LEU A 63 5.07 -32.51 -0.09
N GLY A 64 4.21 -33.28 -0.77
CA GLY A 64 3.10 -34.01 -0.17
C GLY A 64 2.06 -33.09 0.48
N LEU A 65 1.90 -31.88 -0.05
CA LEU A 65 0.92 -30.91 0.44
C LEU A 65 -0.44 -31.18 -0.21
N GLU A 66 -1.46 -31.41 0.62
CA GLU A 66 -2.83 -31.54 0.13
C GLU A 66 -3.43 -30.17 -0.17
N LEU A 67 -4.13 -30.07 -1.31
CA LEU A 67 -4.91 -28.87 -1.65
C LEU A 67 -6.16 -28.80 -0.77
N SER A 68 -6.43 -27.62 -0.24
CA SER A 68 -7.71 -27.32 0.38
C SER A 68 -8.77 -27.02 -0.69
N HIS A 69 -10.05 -27.04 -0.29
CA HIS A 69 -11.14 -26.55 -1.14
C HIS A 69 -11.18 -25.00 -1.26
N ASN A 70 -10.28 -24.31 -0.57
CA ASN A 70 -10.20 -22.85 -0.56
C ASN A 70 -9.20 -22.33 -1.60
N ALA A 71 -9.50 -21.15 -2.14
CA ALA A 71 -8.65 -20.45 -3.09
C ALA A 71 -8.67 -18.95 -2.80
N ILE A 72 -7.58 -18.27 -3.14
CA ILE A 72 -7.42 -16.83 -2.94
C ILE A 72 -7.19 -16.13 -4.28
N TRP A 73 -7.61 -14.88 -4.39
CA TRP A 73 -7.25 -14.01 -5.50
C TRP A 73 -5.87 -13.42 -5.26
N VAL A 74 -4.95 -13.70 -6.18
CA VAL A 74 -3.57 -13.22 -6.17
C VAL A 74 -3.44 -12.17 -7.27
N LEU A 75 -3.01 -10.97 -6.87
CA LEU A 75 -2.59 -9.95 -7.82
C LEU A 75 -1.11 -10.18 -8.15
N SER A 76 -0.82 -10.58 -9.38
CA SER A 76 0.53 -10.80 -9.86
C SER A 76 1.26 -9.47 -10.10
N ALA A 77 2.59 -9.53 -10.25
CA ALA A 77 3.42 -8.35 -10.50
C ALA A 77 3.09 -7.60 -11.81
N ASP A 78 2.39 -8.26 -12.74
CA ASP A 78 1.87 -7.70 -13.99
C ASP A 78 0.50 -7.02 -13.84
N GLY A 79 -0.06 -6.97 -12.62
CA GLY A 79 -1.36 -6.37 -12.32
C GLY A 79 -2.56 -7.25 -12.66
N GLN A 80 -2.35 -8.49 -13.12
CA GLN A 80 -3.45 -9.42 -13.38
C GLN A 80 -3.86 -10.17 -12.11
N ALA A 81 -5.17 -10.28 -11.91
CA ALA A 81 -5.73 -11.04 -10.79
C ALA A 81 -6.02 -12.48 -11.21
N HIS A 82 -5.40 -13.44 -10.52
CA HIS A 82 -5.61 -14.87 -10.76
C HIS A 82 -6.11 -15.55 -9.49
N ARG A 83 -7.05 -16.50 -9.64
CA ARG A 83 -7.49 -17.34 -8.54
C ARG A 83 -6.50 -18.50 -8.38
N LYS A 84 -5.87 -18.61 -7.20
CA LYS A 84 -4.89 -19.66 -6.89
C LYS A 84 -5.34 -20.52 -5.71
N PRO A 85 -5.12 -21.85 -5.74
CA PRO A 85 -5.53 -22.75 -4.66
C PRO A 85 -4.62 -22.61 -3.44
N LEU A 86 -5.18 -22.89 -2.27
CA LEU A 86 -4.44 -22.95 -1.00
C LEU A 86 -4.20 -24.40 -0.58
N SER A 87 -3.09 -24.68 0.08
CA SER A 87 -2.89 -25.95 0.80
C SER A 87 -3.81 -26.04 2.01
N ILE A 88 -4.03 -27.26 2.53
CA ILE A 88 -4.50 -27.41 3.91
C ILE A 88 -3.47 -26.81 4.88
N PRO A 89 -3.88 -26.34 6.07
CA PRO A 89 -2.94 -25.84 7.07
C PRO A 89 -1.87 -26.88 7.37
N THR A 90 -0.62 -26.56 7.06
CA THR A 90 0.52 -27.47 7.19
C THR A 90 1.53 -26.91 8.18
N LYS A 91 2.10 -27.79 9.00
CA LYS A 91 3.16 -27.45 9.95
C LYS A 91 4.47 -27.20 9.20
N MET A 92 5.07 -26.05 9.43
CA MET A 92 6.33 -25.62 8.83
C MET A 92 7.29 -25.20 9.94
N THR A 93 8.52 -25.71 9.91
CA THR A 93 9.52 -25.42 10.95
C THR A 93 10.74 -24.74 10.34
N HIS A 94 11.08 -23.54 10.81
CA HIS A 94 12.29 -22.84 10.39
C HIS A 94 13.53 -23.61 10.82
N CYS A 95 14.39 -23.96 9.86
CA CYS A 95 15.51 -24.89 10.09
C CYS A 95 16.56 -24.33 11.06
N ASP A 96 16.79 -23.01 11.06
CA ASP A 96 17.86 -22.42 11.87
C ASP A 96 17.41 -22.07 13.29
N THR A 97 16.13 -21.76 13.49
CA THR A 97 15.60 -21.35 14.82
C THR A 97 14.76 -22.42 15.51
N GLY A 98 14.34 -23.46 14.78
CA GLY A 98 13.38 -24.46 15.27
C GLY A 98 11.96 -23.92 15.49
N ARG A 99 11.69 -22.64 15.22
CA ARG A 99 10.35 -22.04 15.34
C ARG A 99 9.40 -22.69 14.35
N THR A 100 8.18 -22.93 14.79
CA THR A 100 7.18 -23.66 14.00
C THR A 100 5.92 -22.82 13.88
N VAL A 101 5.34 -22.82 12.69
CA VAL A 101 4.03 -22.26 12.37
C VAL A 101 3.17 -23.31 11.68
N THR A 102 1.86 -23.27 11.89
CA THR A 102 0.89 -24.02 11.08
C THR A 102 0.10 -23.02 10.24
N ALA A 103 0.21 -23.10 8.92
CA ALA A 103 -0.42 -22.15 8.01
C ALA A 103 -0.78 -22.80 6.67
N SER A 104 -1.74 -22.21 5.97
CA SER A 104 -2.02 -22.52 4.57
C SER A 104 -1.19 -21.62 3.66
N VAL A 105 -0.70 -22.17 2.55
CA VAL A 105 0.11 -21.44 1.57
C VAL A 105 -0.50 -21.56 0.18
N ILE A 106 -0.17 -20.61 -0.71
CA ILE A 106 -0.58 -20.66 -2.10
C ILE A 106 0.22 -21.74 -2.83
N MET A 107 -0.47 -22.65 -3.51
CA MET A 107 0.15 -23.64 -4.38
C MET A 107 0.14 -23.08 -5.81
N SER A 108 1.30 -22.68 -6.32
CA SER A 108 1.42 -22.06 -7.65
C SER A 108 2.67 -22.56 -8.39
N PRO A 109 2.56 -23.65 -9.17
CA PRO A 109 3.66 -24.19 -9.98
C PRO A 109 4.24 -23.20 -11.00
N GLU A 110 3.45 -22.21 -11.39
CA GLU A 110 3.85 -21.13 -12.29
C GLU A 110 4.79 -20.11 -11.61
N CYS A 111 4.87 -20.11 -10.27
CA CYS A 111 5.79 -19.23 -9.56
C CYS A 111 7.22 -19.75 -9.73
N PRO A 112 8.18 -18.95 -10.20
CA PRO A 112 9.53 -19.44 -10.53
C PRO A 112 10.30 -19.95 -9.29
N ILE A 113 9.95 -19.42 -8.12
CA ILE A 113 10.63 -19.66 -6.84
C ILE A 113 9.61 -19.79 -5.71
N ASN A 114 9.98 -20.49 -4.63
CA ASN A 114 9.18 -20.48 -3.42
C ASN A 114 9.34 -19.14 -2.70
N LEU A 115 8.25 -18.58 -2.20
CA LEU A 115 8.22 -17.30 -1.50
C LEU A 115 7.76 -17.48 -0.06
N VAL A 116 8.55 -16.98 0.89
CA VAL A 116 8.10 -16.71 2.24
C VAL A 116 7.63 -15.27 2.27
N GLY A 117 6.32 -15.14 2.20
CA GLY A 117 5.61 -13.87 2.34
C GLY A 117 5.50 -13.44 3.78
N ARG A 118 4.82 -12.32 3.96
CA ARG A 118 4.70 -11.66 5.27
C ARG A 118 3.99 -12.50 6.33
N ASP A 119 3.03 -13.30 5.92
CA ASP A 119 2.32 -14.27 6.78
C ASP A 119 3.29 -15.16 7.57
N LEU A 120 4.25 -15.79 6.88
CA LEU A 120 5.23 -16.68 7.52
C LEU A 120 6.41 -15.90 8.12
N LEU A 121 6.84 -14.78 7.52
CA LEU A 121 7.88 -13.92 8.12
C LEU A 121 7.47 -13.47 9.53
N GLN A 122 6.23 -13.01 9.69
CA GLN A 122 5.70 -12.56 10.98
C GLN A 122 5.54 -13.74 11.94
N SER A 123 4.94 -14.84 11.49
CA SER A 123 4.66 -16.00 12.34
C SER A 123 5.93 -16.70 12.84
N LEU A 124 7.00 -16.69 12.05
CA LEU A 124 8.31 -17.24 12.41
C LEU A 124 9.22 -16.20 13.10
N ASN A 125 8.77 -14.94 13.16
CA ASN A 125 9.52 -13.80 13.69
C ASN A 125 10.92 -13.72 13.05
N LEU A 126 10.93 -13.62 11.72
CA LEU A 126 12.09 -13.43 10.84
C LEU A 126 12.05 -12.03 10.25
N GLY A 127 13.19 -11.37 10.12
CA GLY A 127 13.34 -10.06 9.51
C GLY A 127 14.14 -10.12 8.21
N VAL A 128 13.77 -9.29 7.22
CA VAL A 128 14.59 -9.05 6.04
C VAL A 128 15.20 -7.66 6.19
N VAL A 129 16.53 -7.57 6.33
CA VAL A 129 17.22 -6.30 6.60
C VAL A 129 18.24 -5.98 5.51
N PRO A 130 18.36 -4.70 5.11
CA PRO A 130 19.38 -4.27 4.19
C PRO A 130 20.76 -4.21 4.85
N THR A 131 21.78 -4.60 4.11
CA THR A 131 23.19 -4.49 4.47
C THR A 131 23.96 -3.93 3.26
N PRO A 132 25.19 -3.41 3.44
CA PRO A 132 26.05 -3.03 2.32
C PRO A 132 26.25 -4.16 1.30
N SER A 133 26.21 -5.42 1.76
CA SER A 133 26.38 -6.63 0.96
C SER A 133 25.07 -7.18 0.35
N GLY A 134 23.94 -6.49 0.53
CA GLY A 134 22.62 -6.95 0.06
C GLY A 134 21.62 -7.16 1.18
N MET A 135 20.54 -7.89 0.90
CA MET A 135 19.51 -8.18 1.90
C MET A 135 19.83 -9.48 2.62
N ILE A 136 19.69 -9.51 3.94
CA ILE A 136 19.86 -10.73 4.73
C ILE A 136 18.58 -11.04 5.52
N VAL A 137 18.43 -12.31 5.91
CA VAL A 137 17.36 -12.76 6.81
C VAL A 137 17.94 -12.91 8.20
N ILE A 138 17.33 -12.28 9.19
CA ILE A 138 17.75 -12.40 10.59
C ILE A 138 16.62 -12.97 11.46
N PRO A 139 16.90 -13.97 12.30
CA PRO A 139 15.93 -14.47 13.26
C PRO A 139 15.86 -13.56 14.49
N HIS A 140 14.67 -13.50 15.11
CA HIS A 140 14.44 -12.87 16.42
C HIS A 140 14.68 -11.36 16.43
N LEU A 141 13.72 -10.65 15.86
CA LEU A 141 13.66 -9.20 15.97
C LEU A 141 12.94 -8.82 17.26
N ASP A 142 13.69 -8.65 18.34
CA ASP A 142 13.21 -7.78 19.42
C ASP A 142 13.63 -6.35 19.05
N GLY A 143 12.69 -5.58 18.48
CA GLY A 143 12.85 -4.15 18.26
C GLY A 143 13.37 -3.67 16.89
N VAL A 144 13.52 -4.55 15.89
CA VAL A 144 13.69 -4.11 14.49
C VAL A 144 12.49 -4.61 13.71
N PHE A 145 11.58 -3.71 13.38
CA PHE A 145 10.31 -4.06 12.75
C PHE A 145 10.54 -4.70 11.38
N LEU A 146 9.91 -5.87 11.16
CA LEU A 146 9.44 -6.20 9.82
C LEU A 146 8.63 -5.00 9.35
N THR A 147 9.13 -4.21 8.41
CA THR A 147 8.43 -3.02 7.90
C THR A 147 7.26 -3.43 7.00
N GLN A 148 6.31 -4.19 7.55
CA GLN A 148 4.92 -3.77 7.44
C GLN A 148 4.64 -2.81 8.57
N THR A 149 5.07 -1.57 8.38
CA THR A 149 4.36 -0.49 9.01
C THR A 149 3.01 -0.40 8.31
N HIS A 150 2.04 -1.15 8.82
CA HIS A 150 0.67 -0.76 8.54
C HIS A 150 0.54 0.69 9.02
N PRO A 151 -0.08 1.56 8.21
CA PRO A 151 -0.46 2.87 8.69
C PRO A 151 -1.18 2.69 10.03
N SER A 152 -0.71 3.39 11.06
CA SER A 152 -1.37 3.43 12.37
C SER A 152 -2.07 4.76 12.61
N ILE A 153 -1.84 5.73 11.73
CA ILE A 153 -2.46 7.04 11.73
C ILE A 153 -2.88 7.44 10.32
N TYR A 154 -3.76 8.42 10.22
CA TYR A 154 -4.04 9.13 8.99
C TYR A 154 -3.94 10.63 9.18
N ALA A 155 -3.44 11.32 8.17
CA ALA A 155 -3.44 12.77 8.09
C ALA A 155 -4.67 13.22 7.30
N SER A 156 -5.35 14.26 7.78
CA SER A 156 -6.56 14.78 7.16
C SER A 156 -6.67 16.29 7.23
N LEU A 157 -7.48 16.84 6.32
CA LEU A 157 -8.03 18.18 6.43
C LEU A 157 -9.42 18.07 7.06
N ASP A 158 -9.50 18.32 8.36
CA ASP A 158 -10.75 18.28 9.12
C ASP A 158 -11.51 19.58 8.92
N ILE A 159 -12.78 19.48 8.55
CA ILE A 159 -13.59 20.67 8.30
C ILE A 159 -13.95 21.28 9.64
N ASP A 160 -13.55 22.55 9.85
CA ASP A 160 -13.85 23.26 11.10
C ASP A 160 -15.38 23.51 11.20
N PRO A 161 -16.08 22.85 12.14
CA PRO A 161 -17.54 22.97 12.25
C PRO A 161 -17.98 24.34 12.78
N TRP A 162 -17.06 25.13 13.33
CA TRP A 162 -17.31 26.37 14.05
C TRP A 162 -16.77 27.61 13.34
N GLN A 163 -16.40 27.50 12.06
CA GLN A 163 -16.15 28.70 11.26
C GLN A 163 -17.37 29.61 11.34
N GLN A 164 -17.16 30.84 11.81
CA GLN A 164 -18.22 31.82 12.11
C GLN A 164 -18.80 32.44 10.83
N THR A 165 -19.30 31.63 9.89
CA THR A 165 -20.22 32.03 8.80
C THR A 165 -20.68 30.81 7.97
N PRO A 166 -21.97 30.80 7.57
CA PRO A 166 -23.05 30.21 8.35
C PRO A 166 -22.90 28.68 8.53
N THR A 167 -23.53 28.19 9.59
CA THR A 167 -23.78 26.79 9.99
C THR A 167 -24.45 25.88 8.93
N THR A 168 -24.36 26.21 7.63
CA THR A 168 -25.15 25.56 6.58
C THR A 168 -24.33 24.70 5.62
N VAL A 169 -23.04 24.91 5.37
CA VAL A 169 -22.40 24.21 4.22
C VAL A 169 -22.19 22.70 4.42
N THR A 170 -21.66 22.26 5.56
CA THR A 170 -21.51 20.81 5.87
C THR A 170 -22.87 20.15 6.07
N THR A 171 -23.80 20.87 6.71
CA THR A 171 -25.20 20.46 6.88
C THR A 171 -25.92 20.34 5.54
N ASP A 172 -25.73 21.28 4.62
CA ASP A 172 -26.36 21.33 3.30
C ASP A 172 -25.84 20.21 2.41
N LEU A 173 -24.53 19.96 2.44
CA LEU A 173 -23.92 18.83 1.72
C LEU A 173 -24.47 17.49 2.24
N LEU A 174 -24.60 17.34 3.56
CA LEU A 174 -25.15 16.14 4.19
C LEU A 174 -26.66 15.99 3.94
N MET A 175 -27.42 17.09 4.02
CA MET A 175 -28.84 17.11 3.67
C MET A 175 -29.05 16.77 2.20
N MET A 176 -28.23 17.30 1.30
CA MET A 176 -28.26 16.97 -0.13
C MET A 176 -28.00 15.48 -0.33
N ALA A 177 -27.01 14.90 0.35
CA ALA A 177 -26.79 13.46 0.32
C ALA A 177 -28.04 12.70 0.82
N ASN A 178 -28.55 13.01 2.01
CA ASN A 178 -29.69 12.30 2.59
C ASN A 178 -30.97 12.41 1.75
N ASN A 179 -31.22 13.56 1.13
CA ASN A 179 -32.37 13.74 0.24
C ASN A 179 -32.27 12.93 -1.07
N THR A 180 -31.07 12.45 -1.43
CA THR A 180 -30.85 11.65 -2.64
C THR A 180 -30.84 10.14 -2.37
N LEU A 181 -30.77 9.72 -1.12
CA LEU A 181 -30.64 8.33 -0.72
C LEU A 181 -31.99 7.75 -0.28
N ALA A 182 -32.37 6.63 -0.87
CA ALA A 182 -33.58 5.91 -0.45
C ALA A 182 -33.45 5.24 0.93
N ASN A 183 -32.24 4.82 1.31
CA ASN A 183 -31.94 4.09 2.55
C ASN A 183 -30.53 4.45 3.07
N PRO A 184 -30.33 5.67 3.60
CA PRO A 184 -29.06 6.02 4.24
C PRO A 184 -28.80 5.10 5.45
N GLN A 185 -27.57 4.59 5.55
CA GLN A 185 -27.17 3.66 6.61
C GLN A 185 -26.10 4.29 7.51
N ASP A 186 -24.82 3.99 7.27
CA ASP A 186 -23.74 4.53 8.08
C ASP A 186 -23.38 5.92 7.54
N GLU A 187 -23.58 6.94 8.37
CA GLU A 187 -23.36 8.35 8.04
C GLU A 187 -22.16 8.92 8.80
N ILE A 188 -21.36 9.78 8.15
CA ILE A 188 -20.40 10.64 8.84
C ILE A 188 -21.14 11.92 9.27
N PRO A 189 -21.25 12.21 10.57
CA PRO A 189 -21.92 13.41 11.04
C PRO A 189 -21.19 14.66 10.53
N TRP A 190 -21.90 15.78 10.41
CA TRP A 190 -21.34 17.06 9.93
C TRP A 190 -20.10 17.53 10.71
N THR A 191 -19.92 17.11 11.97
CA THR A 191 -18.74 17.39 12.79
C THR A 191 -17.53 16.49 12.50
N GLY A 192 -17.72 15.34 11.84
CA GLY A 192 -16.68 14.34 11.55
C GLY A 192 -16.22 14.35 10.09
N GLN A 193 -16.75 15.25 9.26
CA GLN A 193 -16.39 15.35 7.85
C GLN A 193 -14.97 15.87 7.70
N HIS A 194 -14.18 15.16 6.89
CA HIS A 194 -12.79 15.48 6.64
C HIS A 194 -12.38 14.95 5.27
N VAL A 195 -11.22 15.40 4.79
CA VAL A 195 -10.55 14.85 3.60
C VAL A 195 -9.30 14.12 4.06
N THR A 196 -9.23 12.81 3.86
CA THR A 196 -8.01 12.03 4.13
C THR A 196 -6.93 12.37 3.12
N ILE A 197 -5.75 12.79 3.58
CA ILE A 197 -4.61 13.18 2.75
C ILE A 197 -3.60 12.04 2.59
N ALA A 198 -3.31 11.35 3.68
CA ALA A 198 -2.33 10.26 3.70
C ALA A 198 -2.63 9.25 4.81
N LEU A 199 -2.21 8.01 4.60
CA LEU A 199 -2.17 6.94 5.61
C LEU A 199 -0.70 6.73 5.97
N LEU A 200 -0.35 6.95 7.23
CA LEU A 200 1.05 7.12 7.64
C LEU A 200 1.42 6.19 8.79
N ASN A 201 2.72 5.94 8.92
CA ASN A 201 3.33 5.40 10.11
C ASN A 201 4.14 6.52 10.80
N PRO A 202 3.85 6.83 12.08
CA PRO A 202 4.44 7.98 12.75
C PRO A 202 5.96 7.91 12.88
N ASP A 203 6.53 6.71 12.93
CA ASP A 203 7.97 6.51 13.09
C ASP A 203 8.73 6.62 11.76
N LEU A 204 8.04 6.42 10.62
CA LEU A 204 8.64 6.50 9.29
C LEU A 204 8.36 7.82 8.57
N ASP A 205 7.22 8.44 8.84
CA ASP A 205 6.72 9.59 8.09
C ASP A 205 6.93 10.93 8.83
N VAL A 206 7.97 11.01 9.66
CA VAL A 206 8.24 12.17 10.54
C VAL A 206 8.33 13.48 9.75
N ASP A 207 9.01 13.48 8.60
CA ASP A 207 9.16 14.68 7.76
C ASP A 207 7.81 15.14 7.19
N PHE A 208 6.99 14.19 6.73
CA PHE A 208 5.64 14.48 6.25
C PHE A 208 4.79 15.06 7.37
N LEU A 209 4.78 14.42 8.54
CA LEU A 209 3.99 14.85 9.69
C LEU A 209 4.42 16.25 10.16
N THR A 210 5.72 16.52 10.20
CA THR A 210 6.25 17.83 10.58
C THR A 210 5.80 18.89 9.59
N ALA A 211 5.94 18.64 8.28
CA ALA A 211 5.49 19.58 7.26
C ALA A 211 3.97 19.79 7.28
N PHE A 212 3.20 18.72 7.46
CA PHE A 212 1.74 18.74 7.38
C PHE A 212 1.11 19.46 8.57
N THR A 213 1.59 19.17 9.79
CA THR A 213 1.05 19.78 11.02
C THR A 213 1.40 21.26 11.16
N LEU A 214 2.43 21.74 10.47
CA LEU A 214 2.79 23.16 10.40
C LEU A 214 1.98 23.95 9.35
N LEU A 215 1.19 23.28 8.50
CA LEU A 215 0.36 23.97 7.53
C LEU A 215 -0.71 24.82 8.24
N PRO A 216 -0.98 26.05 7.77
CA PRO A 216 -2.16 26.77 8.21
C PRO A 216 -3.42 26.06 7.72
N LYS A 217 -4.58 26.49 8.21
CA LYS A 217 -5.88 26.09 7.65
C LYS A 217 -5.90 26.26 6.12
N GLN A 218 -6.37 25.25 5.41
CA GLN A 218 -6.32 25.16 3.94
C GLN A 218 -7.71 25.30 3.33
N PRO A 219 -7.93 26.22 2.38
CA PRO A 219 -9.20 26.30 1.66
C PRO A 219 -9.31 25.17 0.65
N PHE A 220 -10.48 24.58 0.44
CA PHE A 220 -10.71 23.64 -0.66
C PHE A 220 -12.18 23.67 -1.05
N ALA A 221 -12.51 23.18 -2.25
CA ALA A 221 -13.90 23.18 -2.73
C ALA A 221 -14.34 21.80 -3.17
N THR A 222 -15.62 21.47 -3.02
CA THR A 222 -16.19 20.28 -3.67
C THR A 222 -16.31 20.49 -5.18
N ASP A 223 -16.27 19.37 -5.91
CA ASP A 223 -16.41 19.32 -7.36
C ASP A 223 -17.69 18.60 -7.77
N PHE A 224 -17.81 17.31 -7.41
CA PHE A 224 -18.98 16.49 -7.67
C PHE A 224 -19.44 15.75 -6.42
N LEU A 225 -20.76 15.66 -6.25
CA LEU A 225 -21.38 14.70 -5.33
C LEU A 225 -21.70 13.42 -6.09
N TYR A 226 -21.24 12.27 -5.58
CA TYR A 226 -21.49 10.94 -6.13
C TYR A 226 -22.44 10.16 -5.23
N THR A 227 -23.37 9.41 -5.82
CA THR A 227 -24.33 8.59 -5.07
C THR A 227 -24.76 7.35 -5.85
N ASP A 228 -25.12 6.27 -5.15
CA ASP A 228 -25.86 5.15 -5.76
C ASP A 228 -27.39 5.32 -5.66
N ARG A 229 -27.85 6.45 -5.11
CA ARG A 229 -29.26 6.77 -4.76
C ARG A 229 -29.90 5.79 -3.77
N GLN A 230 -29.13 4.88 -3.18
CA GLN A 230 -29.60 3.88 -2.23
C GLN A 230 -29.02 4.17 -0.85
N SER A 231 -27.72 4.00 -0.67
CA SER A 231 -27.05 4.08 0.64
C SER A 231 -25.64 4.68 0.62
N PHE A 232 -25.07 4.94 -0.56
CA PHE A 232 -23.73 5.49 -0.71
C PHE A 232 -23.79 6.93 -1.19
N SER A 233 -23.05 7.83 -0.52
CA SER A 233 -22.83 9.19 -0.97
C SER A 233 -21.47 9.73 -0.53
N ALA A 234 -20.77 10.41 -1.43
CA ALA A 234 -19.51 11.09 -1.12
C ALA A 234 -19.20 12.19 -2.15
N ALA A 235 -18.52 13.25 -1.73
CA ALA A 235 -18.19 14.39 -2.58
C ALA A 235 -16.69 14.46 -2.87
N THR A 236 -16.28 14.55 -4.14
CA THR A 236 -14.88 14.80 -4.49
C THR A 236 -14.53 16.26 -4.23
N VAL A 237 -13.25 16.54 -3.96
CA VAL A 237 -12.77 17.91 -3.69
C VAL A 237 -11.57 18.28 -4.55
N VAL A 238 -11.48 19.58 -4.84
CA VAL A 238 -10.31 20.22 -5.43
C VAL A 238 -9.48 20.82 -4.29
N LEU A 239 -8.29 20.24 -4.10
CA LEU A 239 -7.32 20.71 -3.09
C LEU A 239 -6.45 21.84 -3.64
N PRO A 240 -5.90 22.73 -2.78
CA PRO A 240 -4.79 23.61 -3.14
C PRO A 240 -3.56 22.82 -3.57
N GLN A 241 -2.69 23.42 -4.38
CA GLN A 241 -1.49 22.76 -4.90
C GLN A 241 -0.63 22.12 -3.81
N ILE A 242 -0.42 22.82 -2.69
CA ILE A 242 0.37 22.31 -1.56
C ILE A 242 -0.23 21.01 -0.98
N CYS A 243 -1.56 20.92 -0.85
CA CYS A 243 -2.23 19.71 -0.39
C CYS A 243 -2.29 18.63 -1.47
N GLN A 244 -2.38 19.01 -2.75
CA GLN A 244 -2.27 18.06 -3.85
C GLN A 244 -0.90 17.38 -3.88
N ASP A 245 0.17 18.13 -3.63
CA ASP A 245 1.53 17.59 -3.57
C ASP A 245 1.70 16.62 -2.40
N MET A 246 1.03 16.91 -1.28
CA MET A 246 1.02 16.06 -0.08
C MET A 246 0.03 14.90 -0.13
N PHE A 247 -0.88 14.85 -1.10
CA PHE A 247 -1.85 13.76 -1.22
C PHE A 247 -1.15 12.46 -1.64
N GLN A 248 -0.92 11.54 -0.69
CA GLN A 248 -0.18 10.30 -0.92
C GLN A 248 -1.05 9.17 -1.48
N MET A 249 -2.38 9.35 -1.51
CA MET A 249 -3.32 8.31 -1.91
C MET A 249 -3.65 8.33 -3.41
N LYS A 250 -2.94 9.10 -4.24
CA LYS A 250 -3.20 9.30 -5.69
C LYS A 250 -3.41 8.01 -6.49
N GLY A 251 -2.69 6.94 -6.14
CA GLY A 251 -2.78 5.65 -6.84
C GLY A 251 -4.06 4.86 -6.53
N ILE A 252 -4.72 5.12 -5.41
CA ILE A 252 -5.84 4.30 -4.90
C ILE A 252 -7.09 5.10 -4.54
N SER A 253 -7.02 6.43 -4.49
CA SER A 253 -8.13 7.31 -4.13
C SER A 253 -7.99 8.66 -4.84
N VAL A 254 -9.08 9.41 -4.82
CA VAL A 254 -9.10 10.86 -5.07
C VAL A 254 -9.40 11.61 -3.77
N PRO A 255 -9.07 12.90 -3.64
CA PRO A 255 -9.50 13.71 -2.51
C PRO A 255 -11.02 13.79 -2.44
N HIS A 256 -11.60 13.48 -1.29
CA HIS A 256 -13.05 13.45 -1.11
C HIS A 256 -13.46 13.62 0.34
N ILE A 257 -14.71 14.01 0.53
CA ILE A 257 -15.46 13.97 1.80
C ILE A 257 -16.42 12.77 1.71
N SER A 258 -16.28 11.84 2.64
CA SER A 258 -17.22 10.73 2.79
C SER A 258 -18.48 11.20 3.54
N LEU A 259 -19.68 10.83 3.06
CA LEU A 259 -20.95 11.25 3.67
C LEU A 259 -21.72 10.03 4.19
N CYS A 260 -22.08 9.10 3.30
CA CYS A 260 -22.85 7.91 3.64
C CYS A 260 -22.26 6.66 2.97
N LYS A 261 -22.34 5.52 3.64
CA LYS A 261 -22.03 4.21 3.06
C LYS A 261 -23.03 3.13 3.51
N PRO A 262 -23.17 2.05 2.72
CA PRO A 262 -23.79 0.83 3.21
C PRO A 262 -23.03 0.26 4.42
N SER A 263 -23.73 -0.25 5.43
CA SER A 263 -23.12 -0.83 6.65
C SER A 263 -22.19 -2.01 6.35
N ALA A 264 -22.43 -2.74 5.26
CA ALA A 264 -21.59 -3.85 4.81
C ALA A 264 -20.21 -3.42 4.24
N ARG A 265 -20.01 -2.13 3.94
CA ARG A 265 -18.75 -1.58 3.38
C ARG A 265 -17.90 -0.95 4.47
N LYS A 266 -16.58 -0.86 4.26
CA LYS A 266 -15.68 -0.10 5.14
C LYS A 266 -15.43 1.29 4.56
N TRP A 267 -15.22 2.29 5.42
CA TRP A 267 -14.93 3.67 5.00
C TRP A 267 -13.71 3.76 4.06
N LYS A 268 -12.68 2.94 4.31
CA LYS A 268 -11.50 2.84 3.44
C LYS A 268 -11.79 2.40 2.00
N ASP A 269 -12.94 1.79 1.73
CA ASP A 269 -13.32 1.30 0.40
C ASP A 269 -13.95 2.41 -0.47
N ILE A 270 -14.25 3.59 0.11
CA ILE A 270 -14.88 4.71 -0.61
C ILE A 270 -13.90 5.36 -1.58
N GLY A 271 -12.66 5.59 -1.16
CA GLY A 271 -11.62 6.21 -1.97
C GLY A 271 -11.40 5.53 -3.33
N PRO A 272 -11.15 4.20 -3.37
CA PRO A 272 -11.04 3.45 -4.62
C PRO A 272 -12.28 3.54 -5.49
N ARG A 273 -13.47 3.49 -4.89
CA ARG A 273 -14.74 3.62 -5.63
C ARG A 273 -14.87 4.98 -6.31
N LEU A 274 -14.52 6.06 -5.60
CA LEU A 274 -14.55 7.41 -6.17
C LEU A 274 -13.48 7.65 -7.22
N LYS A 275 -12.28 7.06 -7.07
CA LYS A 275 -11.23 7.16 -8.09
C LYS A 275 -11.71 6.59 -9.43
N ILE A 276 -12.27 5.39 -9.40
CA ILE A 276 -12.86 4.75 -10.59
C ILE A 276 -13.97 5.64 -11.17
N ALA A 277 -14.84 6.21 -10.32
CA ALA A 277 -15.92 7.08 -10.77
C ALA A 277 -15.42 8.40 -11.39
N SER A 278 -14.39 9.04 -10.81
CA SER A 278 -13.85 10.31 -11.28
C SER A 278 -13.10 10.19 -12.61
N GLU A 279 -12.50 9.02 -12.87
CA GLU A 279 -11.77 8.72 -14.11
C GLU A 279 -12.70 8.18 -15.20
N CYS A 280 -13.99 8.00 -14.88
CA CYS A 280 -15.00 7.48 -15.80
C CYS A 280 -15.47 8.56 -16.78
N GLU A 281 -15.58 8.22 -18.06
CA GLU A 281 -15.98 9.17 -19.11
C GLU A 281 -17.43 9.00 -19.60
N ASN A 282 -18.03 7.81 -19.43
CA ASN A 282 -19.37 7.48 -19.96
C ASN A 282 -20.53 7.98 -19.07
N TRP A 283 -20.62 9.29 -18.90
CA TRP A 283 -21.69 9.92 -18.13
C TRP A 283 -22.85 10.35 -19.02
N GLU A 284 -24.04 9.88 -18.69
CA GLU A 284 -25.28 10.16 -19.41
C GLU A 284 -26.14 11.14 -18.61
N GLN A 285 -26.62 12.21 -19.27
CA GLN A 285 -27.44 13.22 -18.61
C GLN A 285 -28.82 12.65 -18.25
N GLY A 286 -29.15 12.70 -16.97
CA GLY A 286 -30.49 12.43 -16.44
C GLY A 286 -31.39 13.67 -16.47
N ASN A 287 -32.69 13.43 -16.32
CA ASN A 287 -33.74 14.44 -16.41
C ASN A 287 -33.80 15.41 -15.21
N ASP A 288 -33.09 15.11 -14.12
CA ASP A 288 -33.10 15.83 -12.85
C ASP A 288 -31.80 16.61 -12.58
N GLY A 289 -30.98 16.82 -13.62
CA GLY A 289 -29.69 17.51 -13.53
C GLY A 289 -28.53 16.61 -13.08
N TRP A 290 -28.81 15.37 -12.65
CA TRP A 290 -27.77 14.38 -12.36
C TRP A 290 -27.32 13.70 -13.63
N MET A 291 -26.09 13.21 -13.62
CA MET A 291 -25.55 12.33 -14.65
C MET A 291 -25.41 10.91 -14.08
N TYR A 292 -25.73 9.90 -14.87
CA TYR A 292 -25.56 8.48 -14.51
C TYR A 292 -24.45 7.85 -15.36
N SER A 293 -23.63 6.99 -14.77
CA SER A 293 -22.75 6.10 -15.52
C SER A 293 -23.14 4.64 -15.28
N PRO A 294 -23.54 3.91 -16.33
CA PRO A 294 -23.77 2.46 -16.26
C PRO A 294 -22.49 1.67 -15.93
N GLY A 295 -21.32 2.21 -16.28
CA GLY A 295 -20.02 1.54 -16.10
C GLY A 295 -19.59 1.42 -14.64
N VAL A 296 -19.94 2.41 -13.82
CA VAL A 296 -19.61 2.43 -12.38
C VAL A 296 -20.84 2.29 -11.48
N GLY A 297 -22.05 2.35 -12.05
CA GLY A 297 -23.31 2.24 -11.32
C GLY A 297 -23.51 3.38 -10.32
N LEU A 298 -23.08 4.60 -10.68
CA LEU A 298 -23.19 5.79 -9.84
C LEU A 298 -23.83 6.95 -10.59
N TRP A 299 -24.47 7.81 -9.82
CA TRP A 299 -24.93 9.12 -10.22
C TRP A 299 -23.94 10.18 -9.73
N ARG A 300 -23.76 11.25 -10.49
CA ARG A 300 -23.03 12.44 -10.04
C ARG A 300 -23.76 13.73 -10.39
N VAL A 301 -23.55 14.77 -9.60
CA VAL A 301 -24.00 16.13 -9.90
C VAL A 301 -22.90 17.12 -9.49
N PRO A 302 -22.63 18.19 -10.26
CA PRO A 302 -21.71 19.24 -9.84
C PRO A 302 -22.19 19.87 -8.53
N VAL A 303 -21.31 19.99 -7.55
CA VAL A 303 -21.60 20.62 -6.26
C VAL A 303 -20.38 21.41 -5.85
N THR A 304 -20.51 22.73 -5.76
CA THR A 304 -19.41 23.62 -5.38
C THR A 304 -19.69 24.30 -4.05
N TYR A 305 -19.12 23.74 -3.00
CA TYR A 305 -19.07 24.31 -1.67
C TYR A 305 -17.63 24.60 -1.29
N LEU A 306 -17.39 25.77 -0.73
CA LEU A 306 -16.06 26.17 -0.27
C LEU A 306 -15.93 25.85 1.22
N PHE A 307 -14.87 25.15 1.58
CA PHE A 307 -14.53 24.75 2.93
C PHE A 307 -13.15 25.29 3.31
N THR A 308 -12.93 25.32 4.62
CA THR A 308 -11.58 25.44 5.18
C THR A 308 -11.31 24.21 6.05
N GLY A 309 -10.24 23.49 5.74
CA GLY A 309 -9.77 22.34 6.50
C GLY A 309 -8.63 22.68 7.44
N GLN A 310 -8.67 22.17 8.65
CA GLN A 310 -7.55 22.15 9.57
C GLN A 310 -6.72 20.89 9.34
N PRO A 311 -5.41 21.00 9.06
CA PRO A 311 -4.50 19.85 9.03
C PRO A 311 -4.44 19.19 10.41
N LEU A 312 -4.88 17.93 10.49
CA LEU A 312 -4.87 17.12 11.71
C LEU A 312 -4.37 15.69 11.43
N VAL A 313 -3.98 15.01 12.49
CA VAL A 313 -3.50 13.62 12.45
C VAL A 313 -4.28 12.82 13.47
N HIS A 314 -4.77 11.66 13.05
CA HIS A 314 -5.67 10.82 13.83
C HIS A 314 -5.17 9.38 13.86
N PRO A 315 -5.46 8.60 14.93
CA PRO A 315 -5.26 7.16 14.92
C PRO A 315 -6.22 6.48 13.91
N LEU A 316 -5.76 5.37 13.32
CA LEU A 316 -6.56 4.52 12.42
C LEU A 316 -7.44 3.50 13.14
#